data_AF-A0A9E8MY87-F1
#
_entry.id   AF-A0A9E8MY87-F1
#
_cell.length_a   1.000
_cell.length_b   1.000
_cell.length_c   1.000
_cell.angle_alpha   90.00
_cell.angle_beta   90.00
_cell.angle_gamma   90.00
#
_symmetry.space_group_name_H-M   'P 1'
#
loop_
_entity.id
_entity.type
_entity.pdbx_description
1 polymer ?
#
loop_
_entity_poly.entity_id
_entity_poly.type
_entity_poly.pdbx_seq_one_letter_code
_entity_poly.pdbx_strand_id
1 'polypeptide(L)'
;MPQDDDLVKINNASSSETGILVDGIKGGVQQNDNSFTASSNLRNIGSFTGAGTNGEIIGFNSERPVAITTPVNWTANRDEPDLNFNNMIQIPVKVWIVKGNFATQRALAISHCIYTANVWNTERMGVRFSPFEIVDATGDPDAPTYYNYTCALQSGIENDIGKDANKINIYYVGTVDGGSSGGQACSIGSDFVAMGENTLSDLLVHELGHDFGLFHTNSNANFNQTGIMHSASSTREFITEGQLFRAHLLSNSAINSVYNARPGAPTEVVGIMHLLQLV
;
A
#
# COMPACT_ATOMS: atom_id res chain seq x y z
N MET A 1 30.94 -32.36 4.21
CA MET A 1 31.33 -31.17 4.99
C MET A 1 30.05 -30.53 5.49
N PRO A 2 30.03 -29.88 6.67
CA PRO A 2 28.85 -29.11 7.06
C PRO A 2 28.54 -28.07 5.97
N GLN A 3 27.26 -27.89 5.65
CA GLN A 3 26.81 -26.86 4.72
C GLN A 3 27.17 -25.49 5.32
N ASP A 4 27.74 -24.62 4.50
CA ASP A 4 27.96 -23.23 4.88
C ASP A 4 26.62 -22.50 4.86
N ASP A 5 26.33 -21.70 5.89
CA ASP A 5 25.08 -20.94 5.97
C ASP A 5 24.91 -19.98 4.78
N ASP A 6 23.67 -19.83 4.32
CA ASP A 6 23.27 -18.89 3.29
C ASP A 6 23.19 -17.47 3.83
N LEU A 7 23.48 -16.50 2.95
CA LEU A 7 23.55 -15.09 3.29
C LEU A 7 22.69 -14.26 2.34
N VAL A 8 21.76 -13.47 2.84
CA VAL A 8 21.03 -12.49 2.01
C VAL A 8 21.84 -11.21 1.91
N LYS A 9 22.14 -10.77 0.68
CA LYS A 9 22.77 -9.48 0.38
C LYS A 9 21.69 -8.42 0.29
N ILE A 10 21.69 -7.45 1.20
CA ILE A 10 20.65 -6.44 1.30
C ILE A 10 21.16 -5.15 0.65
N ASN A 11 20.54 -4.76 -0.45
CA ASN A 11 20.97 -3.65 -1.28
C ASN A 11 19.94 -2.51 -1.25
N ASN A 12 20.43 -1.26 -1.15
CA ASN A 12 19.63 -0.03 -1.15
C ASN A 12 18.56 0.06 -0.03
N ALA A 13 18.72 -0.66 1.08
CA ALA A 13 17.94 -0.38 2.28
C ALA A 13 18.27 1.04 2.81
N SER A 14 17.30 1.67 3.47
CA SER A 14 17.55 2.83 4.33
C SER A 14 18.38 2.42 5.56
N SER A 15 18.76 3.39 6.39
CA SER A 15 19.54 3.14 7.61
C SER A 15 18.77 2.39 8.71
N SER A 16 17.47 2.17 8.53
CA SER A 16 16.65 1.41 9.48
C SER A 16 16.89 -0.09 9.37
N GLU A 17 16.52 -0.83 10.42
CA GLU A 17 16.50 -2.29 10.38
C GLU A 17 15.63 -2.82 9.23
N THR A 18 16.08 -3.90 8.60
CA THR A 18 15.35 -4.63 7.56
C THR A 18 14.72 -5.88 8.17
N GLY A 19 13.40 -6.02 8.04
CA GLY A 19 12.69 -7.28 8.25
C GLY A 19 12.79 -8.15 7.00
N ILE A 20 13.03 -9.44 7.16
CA ILE A 20 13.23 -10.39 6.07
C ILE A 20 12.40 -11.64 6.34
N LEU A 21 11.60 -12.05 5.38
CA LEU A 21 10.90 -13.34 5.38
C LEU A 21 11.54 -14.23 4.32
N VAL A 22 11.77 -15.50 4.64
CA VAL A 22 12.41 -16.47 3.75
C VAL A 22 11.62 -17.76 3.66
N ASP A 23 11.34 -18.17 2.43
CA ASP A 23 10.73 -19.44 2.07
C ASP A 23 11.77 -20.41 1.52
N GLY A 24 11.62 -21.68 1.86
CA GLY A 24 12.47 -22.76 1.35
C GLY A 24 12.50 -23.97 2.28
N ILE A 25 13.36 -24.95 2.00
CA ILE A 25 13.49 -26.15 2.86
C ILE A 25 14.69 -25.99 3.80
N LYS A 26 14.45 -26.02 5.11
CA LYS A 26 15.49 -25.97 6.14
C LYS A 26 15.42 -27.21 7.02
N GLY A 27 16.52 -27.93 7.13
CA GLY A 27 16.54 -29.20 7.90
C GLY A 27 15.57 -30.26 7.38
N GLY A 28 15.27 -30.27 6.08
CA GLY A 28 14.30 -31.18 5.47
C GLY A 28 12.83 -30.80 5.65
N VAL A 29 12.54 -29.64 6.25
CA VAL A 29 11.17 -29.16 6.49
C VAL A 29 10.94 -27.86 5.70
N GLN A 30 9.81 -27.79 5.00
CA GLN A 30 9.36 -26.55 4.37
C GLN A 30 9.18 -25.46 5.41
N GLN A 31 9.85 -24.33 5.19
CA GLN A 31 9.67 -23.10 5.92
C GLN A 31 8.86 -22.15 5.04
N ASN A 32 7.85 -21.53 5.64
CA ASN A 32 7.10 -20.44 5.04
C ASN A 32 7.23 -19.26 6.01
N ASP A 33 7.61 -18.11 5.48
CA ASP A 33 7.81 -16.84 6.19
C ASP A 33 8.78 -16.94 7.37
N ASN A 34 9.89 -17.67 7.24
CA ASN A 34 10.90 -17.73 8.30
C ASN A 34 11.54 -16.35 8.47
N SER A 35 11.42 -15.78 9.67
CA SER A 35 11.68 -14.36 9.88
C SER A 35 13.08 -14.08 10.41
N PHE A 36 13.67 -13.02 9.89
CA PHE A 36 14.97 -12.50 10.28
C PHE A 36 14.94 -10.98 10.33
N THR A 37 15.86 -10.39 11.09
CA THR A 37 16.13 -8.95 11.01
C THR A 37 17.61 -8.70 10.71
N ALA A 38 17.89 -7.58 10.07
CA ALA A 38 19.24 -7.18 9.70
C ALA A 38 19.44 -5.67 9.89
N SER A 39 20.54 -5.31 10.56
CA SER A 39 21.03 -3.92 10.65
C SER A 39 22.27 -3.68 9.79
N SER A 40 22.65 -4.66 8.96
CA SER A 40 23.80 -4.58 8.04
C SER A 40 23.37 -5.04 6.65
N ASN A 41 24.21 -4.82 5.64
CA ASN A 41 23.96 -5.20 4.25
C ASN A 41 24.07 -6.71 3.97
N LEU A 42 24.31 -7.53 4.99
CA LEU A 42 24.44 -8.97 4.87
C LEU A 42 23.76 -9.65 6.05
N ARG A 43 22.92 -10.65 5.77
CA ARG A 43 22.21 -11.40 6.82
C ARG A 43 22.38 -12.90 6.64
N ASN A 44 22.97 -13.56 7.62
CA ASN A 44 22.95 -15.02 7.72
C ASN A 44 21.53 -15.49 8.05
N ILE A 45 21.01 -16.40 7.23
CA ILE A 45 19.67 -16.99 7.35
C ILE A 45 19.71 -18.51 7.66
N GLY A 46 20.91 -19.07 7.83
CA GLY A 46 21.18 -20.49 7.98
C GLY A 46 21.20 -21.22 6.64
N SER A 47 21.23 -22.55 6.70
CA SER A 47 21.30 -23.41 5.53
C SER A 47 19.90 -23.80 5.01
N PHE A 48 19.44 -23.14 3.96
CA PHE A 48 18.30 -23.55 3.14
C PHE A 48 18.78 -24.51 2.05
N THR A 49 17.85 -25.34 1.58
CA THR A 49 18.10 -26.39 0.59
C THR A 49 16.90 -26.51 -0.34
N GLY A 50 17.11 -27.17 -1.49
CA GLY A 50 16.04 -27.58 -2.40
C GLY A 50 16.03 -26.77 -3.69
N ALA A 51 16.38 -27.43 -4.80
CA ALA A 51 16.31 -26.83 -6.11
C ALA A 51 14.85 -26.66 -6.56
N GLY A 52 14.40 -25.41 -6.67
CA GLY A 52 13.63 -24.99 -7.84
C GLY A 52 12.12 -25.16 -7.85
N THR A 53 11.36 -24.90 -6.78
CA THR A 53 9.96 -24.49 -7.02
C THR A 53 9.38 -23.34 -6.20
N ASN A 54 9.80 -23.02 -4.97
CA ASN A 54 9.13 -21.95 -4.19
C ASN A 54 10.07 -21.19 -3.24
N GLY A 55 11.35 -21.05 -3.55
CA GLY A 55 12.22 -20.19 -2.73
C GLY A 55 11.84 -18.73 -2.93
N GLU A 56 11.67 -18.00 -1.85
CA GLU A 56 11.32 -16.58 -1.89
C GLU A 56 12.00 -15.85 -0.74
N ILE A 57 12.41 -14.61 -1.00
CA ILE A 57 12.85 -13.69 0.05
C ILE A 57 12.05 -12.40 -0.10
N ILE A 58 11.39 -11.99 0.97
CA ILE A 58 10.66 -10.73 1.07
C ILE A 58 11.41 -9.81 2.03
N GLY A 59 11.54 -8.55 1.66
CA GLY A 59 12.17 -7.51 2.47
C GLY A 59 11.23 -6.36 2.81
N PHE A 60 11.22 -5.98 4.09
CA PHE A 60 10.54 -4.79 4.61
C PHE A 60 11.57 -3.84 5.21
N ASN A 61 11.55 -2.58 4.78
CA ASN A 61 12.48 -1.58 5.28
C ASN A 61 11.84 -0.19 5.21
N SER A 62 12.23 0.68 6.14
CA SER A 62 11.69 2.04 6.15
C SER A 62 12.03 2.80 4.86
N GLU A 63 11.11 3.63 4.38
CA GLU A 63 11.25 4.44 3.17
C GLU A 63 11.59 3.64 1.90
N ARG A 64 11.34 2.33 1.87
CA ARG A 64 11.56 1.49 0.71
C ARG A 64 10.33 0.62 0.46
N PRO A 65 9.83 0.51 -0.78
CA PRO A 65 8.75 -0.41 -1.09
C PRO A 65 9.20 -1.84 -0.83
N VAL A 66 8.22 -2.75 -0.66
CA VAL A 66 8.49 -4.17 -0.44
C VAL A 66 9.40 -4.72 -1.54
N ALA A 67 10.54 -5.26 -1.12
CA ALA A 67 11.49 -5.96 -1.98
C ALA A 67 11.15 -7.44 -2.01
N ILE A 68 11.32 -8.07 -3.17
CA ILE A 68 11.07 -9.49 -3.36
C ILE A 68 12.10 -10.06 -4.32
N THR A 69 12.67 -11.20 -3.93
CA THR A 69 13.54 -12.01 -4.78
C THR A 69 12.89 -13.39 -4.91
N THR A 70 12.37 -13.68 -6.10
CA THR A 70 11.66 -14.93 -6.39
C THR A 70 11.80 -15.29 -7.89
N PRO A 71 11.99 -16.57 -8.25
CA PRO A 71 12.29 -17.69 -7.34
C PRO A 71 13.75 -17.64 -6.86
N VAL A 72 13.99 -18.05 -5.62
CA VAL A 72 15.33 -18.36 -5.11
C VAL A 72 15.60 -19.86 -5.29
N ASN A 73 16.70 -20.18 -5.97
CA ASN A 73 17.10 -21.55 -6.21
C ASN A 73 18.11 -21.99 -5.15
N TRP A 74 17.62 -22.36 -3.97
CA TRP A 74 18.47 -22.85 -2.88
C TRP A 74 19.24 -24.13 -3.31
N THR A 75 20.52 -24.19 -2.99
CA THR A 75 21.43 -25.28 -3.33
C THR A 75 21.91 -26.00 -2.07
N ALA A 76 22.76 -27.01 -2.23
CA ALA A 76 23.42 -27.67 -1.10
C ALA A 76 24.72 -26.95 -0.67
N ASN A 77 25.14 -25.94 -1.43
CA ASN A 77 26.26 -25.07 -1.09
C ASN A 77 25.72 -23.76 -0.50
N ARG A 78 26.60 -22.89 -0.02
CA ARG A 78 26.22 -21.52 0.35
C ARG A 78 25.66 -20.79 -0.87
N ASP A 79 24.47 -20.22 -0.69
CA ASP A 79 23.86 -19.26 -1.59
C ASP A 79 23.94 -17.84 -1.02
N GLU A 80 24.05 -16.86 -1.93
CA GLU A 80 24.10 -15.44 -1.56
C GLU A 80 23.18 -14.57 -2.42
N PRO A 81 21.85 -14.78 -2.37
CA PRO A 81 20.90 -14.02 -3.19
C PRO A 81 20.86 -12.54 -2.80
N ASP A 82 20.68 -11.70 -3.81
CA ASP A 82 20.48 -10.26 -3.64
C ASP A 82 19.00 -9.95 -3.34
N LEU A 83 18.76 -9.19 -2.28
CA LEU A 83 17.50 -8.56 -1.94
C LEU A 83 17.62 -7.06 -2.22
N ASN A 84 17.10 -6.64 -3.38
CA ASN A 84 17.26 -5.28 -3.89
C ASN A 84 16.02 -4.43 -3.58
N PHE A 85 16.18 -3.43 -2.72
CA PHE A 85 15.14 -2.43 -2.50
C PHE A 85 15.16 -1.36 -3.59
N ASN A 86 13.96 -0.98 -4.07
CA ASN A 86 13.81 0.18 -4.94
C ASN A 86 13.77 1.47 -4.11
N ASN A 87 13.96 2.62 -4.75
CA ASN A 87 13.75 3.90 -4.09
C ASN A 87 12.27 4.08 -3.70
N MET A 88 12.01 4.91 -2.68
CA MET A 88 10.66 5.25 -2.25
C MET A 88 9.78 5.71 -3.42
N ILE A 89 8.61 5.09 -3.55
CA ILE A 89 7.66 5.38 -4.62
C ILE A 89 7.01 6.75 -4.39
N GLN A 90 6.96 7.56 -5.44
CA GLN A 90 6.26 8.84 -5.44
C GLN A 90 4.86 8.64 -6.01
N ILE A 91 3.83 8.89 -5.20
CA ILE A 91 2.43 8.78 -5.61
C ILE A 91 1.93 10.18 -5.97
N PRO A 92 1.68 10.48 -7.26
CA PRO A 92 1.14 11.76 -7.66
C PRO A 92 -0.36 11.84 -7.30
N VAL A 93 -0.77 13.00 -6.79
CA VAL A 93 -2.15 13.25 -6.32
C VAL A 93 -2.67 14.57 -6.86
N LYS A 94 -3.96 14.59 -7.17
CA LYS A 94 -4.76 15.79 -7.46
C LYS A 94 -5.96 15.79 -6.51
N VAL A 95 -6.21 16.92 -5.85
CA VAL A 95 -7.37 17.08 -4.98
C VAL A 95 -8.35 18.06 -5.62
N TRP A 96 -9.62 17.69 -5.66
CA TRP A 96 -10.72 18.48 -6.19
C TRP A 96 -11.69 18.80 -5.06
N ILE A 97 -11.83 20.08 -4.71
CA ILE A 97 -12.83 20.50 -3.71
C ILE A 97 -14.10 20.87 -4.45
N VAL A 98 -15.09 19.98 -4.40
CA VAL A 98 -16.34 20.10 -5.17
C VAL A 98 -17.44 20.78 -4.36
N LYS A 99 -17.43 20.60 -3.03
CA LYS A 99 -18.41 21.24 -2.13
C LYS A 99 -17.76 21.77 -0.86
N GLY A 100 -18.38 22.81 -0.29
CA GLY A 100 -18.05 23.39 1.00
C GLY A 100 -17.30 24.71 0.86
N ASN A 101 -16.89 25.29 1.99
CA ASN A 101 -15.99 26.45 1.94
C ASN A 101 -14.60 25.99 1.49
N PHE A 102 -14.11 26.52 0.36
CA PHE A 102 -12.83 26.10 -0.22
C PHE A 102 -11.65 26.19 0.75
N ALA A 103 -11.52 27.28 1.50
CA ALA A 103 -10.41 27.45 2.44
C ALA A 103 -10.43 26.39 3.55
N THR A 104 -11.61 26.08 4.10
CA THR A 104 -11.79 25.03 5.12
C THR A 104 -11.48 23.65 4.56
N GLN A 105 -12.06 23.29 3.41
CA GLN A 105 -11.89 21.96 2.80
C GLN A 105 -10.47 21.75 2.29
N ARG A 106 -9.81 22.80 1.80
CA ARG A 106 -8.39 22.77 1.45
C ARG A 106 -7.51 22.48 2.66
N ALA A 107 -7.77 23.12 3.80
CA ALA A 107 -7.02 22.84 5.03
C ALA A 107 -7.24 21.40 5.52
N LEU A 108 -8.48 20.91 5.43
CA LEU A 108 -8.83 19.53 5.74
C LEU A 108 -8.08 18.53 4.85
N ALA A 109 -8.10 18.73 3.53
CA ALA A 109 -7.41 17.88 2.57
C ALA A 109 -5.89 17.81 2.82
N ILE A 110 -5.26 18.94 3.16
CA ILE A 110 -3.85 18.98 3.53
C ILE A 110 -3.60 18.14 4.79
N SER A 111 -4.44 18.29 5.83
CA SER A 111 -4.35 17.49 7.05
C SER A 111 -4.44 15.99 6.76
N HIS A 112 -5.37 15.59 5.89
CA HIS A 112 -5.58 14.19 5.50
C HIS A 112 -4.36 13.61 4.79
N CYS A 113 -3.77 14.38 3.87
CA CYS A 113 -2.56 13.97 3.15
C CYS A 113 -1.36 13.87 4.10
N ILE A 114 -1.19 14.81 5.04
CA ILE A 114 -0.10 14.75 6.03
C ILE A 114 -0.26 13.53 6.93
N TYR A 115 -1.47 13.27 7.44
CA TYR A 115 -1.74 12.11 8.28
C TYR A 115 -1.45 10.81 7.54
N THR A 116 -1.95 10.68 6.31
CA THR A 116 -1.71 9.51 5.46
C THR A 116 -0.23 9.28 5.21
N ALA A 117 0.53 10.34 4.87
CA ALA A 117 1.97 10.26 4.68
C ALA A 117 2.70 9.81 5.94
N ASN A 118 2.27 10.27 7.13
CA ASN A 118 2.85 9.86 8.40
C ASN A 118 2.59 8.38 8.70
N VAL A 119 1.38 7.88 8.44
CA VAL A 119 1.05 6.45 8.59
C VAL A 119 1.92 5.63 7.65
N TRP A 120 1.97 5.97 6.36
CA TRP A 120 2.81 5.26 5.38
C TRP A 120 4.30 5.25 5.75
N ASN A 121 4.81 6.34 6.28
CA ASN A 121 6.20 6.42 6.73
C ASN A 121 6.45 5.53 7.96
N THR A 122 5.57 5.61 8.97
CA THR A 122 5.68 4.84 10.22
C THR A 122 5.57 3.34 9.96
N GLU A 123 4.64 2.96 9.09
CA GLU A 123 4.34 1.57 8.76
C GLU A 123 5.21 1.04 7.61
N ARG A 124 6.27 1.75 7.21
CA ARG A 124 7.25 1.29 6.21
C ARG A 124 6.61 0.91 4.86
N MET A 125 5.56 1.62 4.47
CA MET A 125 4.87 1.42 3.18
C MET A 125 5.78 1.72 1.99
N GLY A 126 6.85 2.52 2.17
CA GLY A 126 7.78 2.77 1.07
C GLY A 126 7.20 3.62 -0.07
N VAL A 127 6.09 4.31 0.21
CA VAL A 127 5.44 5.27 -0.67
C VAL A 127 5.36 6.63 0.02
N ARG A 128 5.37 7.71 -0.75
CA ARG A 128 5.00 9.05 -0.28
C ARG A 128 4.24 9.81 -1.35
N PHE A 129 3.51 10.84 -0.95
CA PHE A 129 2.93 11.77 -1.91
C PHE A 129 4.02 12.56 -2.63
N SER A 130 3.83 12.74 -3.93
CA SER A 130 4.45 13.84 -4.67
C SER A 130 3.84 15.16 -4.20
N PRO A 131 4.47 16.32 -4.49
CA PRO A 131 3.78 17.60 -4.39
C PRO A 131 2.45 17.53 -5.12
N PHE A 132 1.36 17.84 -4.42
CA PHE A 132 0.00 17.74 -4.94
C PHE A 132 -0.65 19.11 -5.06
N GLU A 133 -1.57 19.21 -6.01
CA GLU A 133 -2.35 20.39 -6.27
C GLU A 133 -3.77 20.21 -5.72
N ILE A 134 -4.35 21.30 -5.20
CA ILE A 134 -5.73 21.35 -4.72
C ILE A 134 -6.48 22.38 -5.56
N VAL A 135 -7.51 21.93 -6.26
CA VAL A 135 -8.34 22.73 -7.16
C VAL A 135 -9.64 23.10 -6.46
N ASP A 136 -10.05 24.35 -6.63
CA ASP A 136 -11.38 24.83 -6.23
C ASP A 136 -12.37 24.55 -7.37
N ALA A 137 -13.22 23.54 -7.18
CA ALA A 137 -14.33 23.22 -8.09
C ALA A 137 -15.69 23.61 -7.48
N THR A 138 -15.71 24.38 -6.38
CA THR A 138 -16.96 24.72 -5.68
C THR A 138 -17.86 25.67 -6.47
N GLY A 139 -17.29 26.39 -7.43
CA GLY A 139 -18.01 27.26 -8.36
C GLY A 139 -18.36 26.61 -9.71
N ASP A 140 -18.00 25.33 -9.89
CA ASP A 140 -18.31 24.60 -11.12
C ASP A 140 -19.83 24.40 -11.26
N PRO A 141 -20.45 24.69 -12.43
CA PRO A 141 -21.89 24.56 -12.61
C PRO A 141 -22.41 23.13 -12.43
N ASP A 142 -21.58 22.11 -12.64
CA ASP A 142 -21.95 20.69 -12.54
C ASP A 142 -21.69 20.11 -11.14
N ALA A 143 -20.92 20.81 -10.28
CA ALA A 143 -20.63 20.39 -8.90
C ALA A 143 -21.86 19.97 -8.08
N PRO A 144 -23.03 20.65 -8.15
CA PRO A 144 -24.22 20.25 -7.40
C PRO A 144 -24.71 18.82 -7.68
N THR A 145 -24.44 18.27 -8.87
CA THR A 145 -24.76 16.88 -9.25
C THR A 145 -24.05 15.87 -8.36
N TYR A 146 -22.88 16.24 -7.84
CA TYR A 146 -21.97 15.35 -7.11
C TYR A 146 -21.96 15.57 -5.59
N TYR A 147 -22.82 16.46 -5.08
CA TYR A 147 -22.87 16.76 -3.65
C TYR A 147 -23.27 15.56 -2.77
N ASN A 148 -24.04 14.62 -3.31
CA ASN A 148 -24.31 13.33 -2.69
C ASN A 148 -23.75 12.22 -3.58
N TYR A 149 -22.47 11.94 -3.39
CA TYR A 149 -21.72 11.03 -4.24
C TYR A 149 -22.03 9.57 -3.92
N THR A 150 -22.05 8.76 -4.98
CA THR A 150 -22.00 7.28 -4.93
C THR A 150 -21.11 6.81 -6.08
N CYS A 151 -20.59 5.58 -6.04
CA CYS A 151 -19.73 5.08 -7.12
C CYS A 151 -20.35 5.03 -8.52
N ALA A 152 -21.68 5.06 -8.62
CA ALA A 152 -22.36 5.19 -9.90
C ALA A 152 -22.06 6.53 -10.61
N LEU A 153 -21.59 7.53 -9.85
CA LEU A 153 -21.27 8.87 -10.34
C LEU A 153 -19.79 9.06 -10.67
N GLN A 154 -18.94 8.04 -10.50
CA GLN A 154 -17.49 8.16 -10.70
C GLN A 154 -17.13 8.70 -12.10
N SER A 155 -17.68 8.07 -13.14
CA SER A 155 -17.41 8.51 -14.52
C SER A 155 -17.95 9.92 -14.78
N GLY A 156 -19.07 10.30 -14.16
CA GLY A 156 -19.64 11.64 -14.28
C GLY A 156 -18.72 12.70 -13.67
N ILE A 157 -18.33 12.53 -12.40
CA ILE A 157 -17.53 13.54 -11.69
C ILE A 157 -16.14 13.72 -12.34
N GLU A 158 -15.55 12.63 -12.85
CA GLU A 158 -14.27 12.68 -13.57
C GLU A 158 -14.37 13.45 -14.89
N ASN A 159 -15.51 13.39 -15.59
CA ASN A 159 -15.74 14.09 -16.85
C ASN A 159 -16.12 15.56 -16.65
N ASP A 160 -17.03 15.83 -15.71
CA ASP A 160 -17.61 17.16 -15.52
C ASP A 160 -16.69 18.07 -14.70
N ILE A 161 -16.12 17.56 -13.60
CA ILE A 161 -15.23 18.33 -12.72
C ILE A 161 -13.78 18.22 -13.17
N GLY A 162 -13.39 17.04 -13.65
CA GLY A 162 -12.07 16.77 -14.19
C GLY A 162 -11.33 15.64 -13.49
N LYS A 163 -10.31 15.13 -14.17
CA LYS A 163 -9.43 14.04 -13.75
C LYS A 163 -8.04 14.26 -14.33
N ASP A 164 -7.00 14.11 -13.52
CA ASP A 164 -5.62 14.04 -14.02
C ASP A 164 -5.22 12.56 -14.18
N ALA A 165 -4.88 12.15 -15.41
CA ALA A 165 -4.42 10.79 -15.68
C ALA A 165 -3.11 10.47 -14.94
N ASN A 166 -2.96 9.21 -14.52
CA ASN A 166 -1.81 8.72 -13.75
C ASN A 166 -1.62 9.43 -12.39
N LYS A 167 -2.70 9.93 -11.77
CA LYS A 167 -2.72 10.48 -10.41
C LYS A 167 -3.87 9.87 -9.63
N ILE A 168 -3.75 9.78 -8.31
CA ILE A 168 -4.93 9.60 -7.46
C ILE A 168 -5.70 10.93 -7.53
N ASN A 169 -6.98 10.86 -7.88
CA ASN A 169 -7.90 11.98 -7.88
C ASN A 169 -8.80 11.89 -6.65
N ILE A 170 -8.64 12.84 -5.72
CA ILE A 170 -9.39 12.88 -4.46
C ILE A 170 -10.45 13.98 -4.54
N TYR A 171 -11.72 13.62 -4.44
CA TYR A 171 -12.84 14.56 -4.54
C TYR A 171 -13.46 14.79 -3.16
N TYR A 172 -13.48 16.04 -2.70
CA TYR A 172 -14.19 16.44 -1.48
C TYR A 172 -15.59 16.91 -1.86
N VAL A 173 -16.59 16.13 -1.46
CA VAL A 173 -18.02 16.30 -1.77
C VAL A 173 -18.82 16.49 -0.47
N GLY A 174 -20.12 16.75 -0.56
CA GLY A 174 -20.95 16.92 0.64
C GLY A 174 -21.11 15.62 1.43
N THR A 175 -21.62 14.58 0.78
CA THR A 175 -21.82 13.26 1.34
C THR A 175 -21.33 12.19 0.40
N VAL A 176 -20.87 11.07 0.96
CA VAL A 176 -20.54 9.84 0.24
C VAL A 176 -21.46 8.76 0.79
N ASP A 177 -22.23 8.12 -0.09
CA ASP A 177 -23.24 7.11 0.26
C ASP A 177 -24.22 7.59 1.36
N GLY A 178 -24.58 8.89 1.29
CA GLY A 178 -25.48 9.56 2.24
C GLY A 178 -24.84 10.04 3.56
N GLY A 179 -23.56 9.76 3.82
CA GLY A 179 -22.84 10.20 5.01
C GLY A 179 -21.83 11.32 4.75
N SER A 180 -21.81 12.37 5.57
CA SER A 180 -20.83 13.47 5.44
C SER A 180 -19.44 13.14 6.00
N SER A 181 -19.34 12.04 6.75
CA SER A 181 -18.09 11.46 7.24
C SER A 181 -17.71 10.17 6.49
N GLY A 182 -18.33 9.92 5.34
CA GLY A 182 -18.06 8.75 4.50
C GLY A 182 -16.90 8.98 3.53
N GLY A 183 -16.34 7.88 3.04
CA GLY A 183 -15.27 7.83 2.04
C GLY A 183 -15.49 6.64 1.11
N GLN A 184 -14.96 6.70 -0.10
CA GLN A 184 -15.07 5.60 -1.06
C GLN A 184 -14.01 5.65 -2.18
N ALA A 185 -13.30 4.54 -2.39
CA ALA A 185 -12.39 4.34 -3.53
C ALA A 185 -13.05 3.65 -4.76
N CYS A 186 -14.26 3.12 -4.59
CA CYS A 186 -15.11 2.45 -5.60
C CYS A 186 -14.61 1.11 -6.14
N SER A 187 -13.32 1.01 -6.49
CA SER A 187 -12.69 -0.24 -6.90
C SER A 187 -11.19 -0.19 -6.63
N ILE A 188 -10.56 -1.37 -6.64
CA ILE A 188 -9.11 -1.49 -6.50
C ILE A 188 -8.44 -0.98 -7.79
N GLY A 189 -7.46 -0.10 -7.66
CA GLY A 189 -6.76 0.49 -8.81
C GLY A 189 -7.63 1.44 -9.61
N SER A 190 -8.59 2.09 -8.96
CA SER A 190 -9.51 3.02 -9.61
C SER A 190 -8.87 4.36 -9.92
N ASP A 191 -7.75 4.69 -9.24
CA ASP A 191 -7.12 6.02 -9.19
C ASP A 191 -8.01 7.14 -8.59
N PHE A 192 -9.04 6.73 -7.85
CA PHE A 192 -10.12 7.60 -7.42
C PHE A 192 -10.40 7.44 -5.93
N VAL A 193 -10.65 8.55 -5.23
CA VAL A 193 -11.22 8.57 -3.88
C VAL A 193 -12.24 9.70 -3.76
N ALA A 194 -13.43 9.43 -3.24
CA ALA A 194 -14.37 10.44 -2.77
C ALA A 194 -14.33 10.55 -1.25
N MET A 195 -14.35 11.77 -0.72
CA MET A 195 -14.35 12.09 0.70
C MET A 195 -15.51 13.03 1.03
N GLY A 196 -16.28 12.73 2.07
CA GLY A 196 -17.31 13.64 2.59
C GLY A 196 -16.73 14.89 3.28
N GLU A 197 -17.54 15.94 3.38
CA GLU A 197 -17.09 17.27 3.84
C GLU A 197 -16.72 17.34 5.34
N ASN A 198 -17.12 16.35 6.13
CA ASN A 198 -16.88 16.26 7.59
C ASN A 198 -16.12 14.97 7.96
N THR A 199 -15.22 14.52 7.08
CA THR A 199 -14.40 13.32 7.30
C THR A 199 -13.24 13.58 8.27
N LEU A 200 -12.81 12.53 8.97
CA LEU A 200 -11.64 12.54 9.82
C LEU A 200 -10.37 12.23 9.00
N SER A 201 -9.20 12.67 9.50
CA SER A 201 -7.94 12.56 8.75
C SER A 201 -7.45 11.15 8.48
N ASP A 202 -7.89 10.20 9.30
CA ASP A 202 -7.56 8.80 9.18
C ASP A 202 -8.36 8.08 8.07
N LEU A 203 -9.51 8.64 7.66
CA LEU A 203 -10.31 8.00 6.62
C LEU A 203 -9.61 7.97 5.26
N LEU A 204 -8.81 8.98 4.92
CA LEU A 204 -8.14 9.00 3.61
C LEU A 204 -7.17 7.82 3.45
N VAL A 205 -6.39 7.47 4.48
CA VAL A 205 -5.47 6.33 4.41
C VAL A 205 -6.22 5.00 4.27
N HIS A 206 -7.43 4.90 4.82
CA HIS A 206 -8.32 3.74 4.63
C HIS A 206 -8.79 3.61 3.19
N GLU A 207 -9.30 4.69 2.59
CA GLU A 207 -9.77 4.66 1.20
C GLU A 207 -8.63 4.40 0.22
N LEU A 208 -7.45 5.00 0.44
CA LEU A 208 -6.26 4.68 -0.35
C LEU A 208 -5.80 3.24 -0.16
N GLY A 209 -6.02 2.67 1.02
CA GLY A 209 -5.83 1.25 1.26
C GLY A 209 -6.68 0.39 0.33
N HIS A 210 -7.95 0.74 0.09
CA HIS A 210 -8.80 0.07 -0.90
C HIS A 210 -8.27 0.24 -2.32
N ASP A 211 -7.85 1.43 -2.72
CA ASP A 211 -7.26 1.66 -4.05
C ASP A 211 -5.95 0.85 -4.25
N PHE A 212 -5.20 0.63 -3.17
CA PHE A 212 -4.02 -0.24 -3.16
C PHE A 212 -4.36 -1.74 -3.02
N GLY A 213 -5.63 -2.11 -2.93
CA GLY A 213 -6.08 -3.49 -2.97
C GLY A 213 -6.30 -4.16 -1.63
N LEU A 214 -6.35 -3.38 -0.55
CA LEU A 214 -6.65 -3.87 0.78
C LEU A 214 -8.17 -3.98 1.00
N PHE A 215 -8.56 -4.96 1.80
CA PHE A 215 -9.97 -5.22 2.15
C PHE A 215 -10.22 -4.89 3.61
N HIS A 216 -11.50 -4.68 3.93
CA HIS A 216 -11.93 -4.56 5.32
C HIS A 216 -11.54 -5.79 6.15
N THR A 217 -11.03 -5.55 7.35
CA THR A 217 -10.55 -6.60 8.25
C THR A 217 -11.55 -6.96 9.36
N ASN A 218 -12.76 -6.41 9.31
CA ASN A 218 -13.79 -6.51 10.35
C ASN A 218 -14.10 -7.93 10.86
N SER A 219 -14.02 -8.94 9.99
CA SER A 219 -14.31 -10.33 10.32
C SER A 219 -13.09 -11.12 10.77
N ASN A 220 -11.90 -10.53 10.75
CA ASN A 220 -10.65 -11.19 11.10
C ASN A 220 -10.23 -10.83 12.53
N ALA A 221 -10.25 -11.82 13.41
CA ALA A 221 -9.94 -11.67 14.84
C ALA A 221 -8.50 -11.22 15.12
N ASN A 222 -7.59 -11.31 14.14
CA ASN A 222 -6.21 -10.83 14.27
C ASN A 222 -6.11 -9.31 14.15
N PHE A 223 -7.16 -8.64 13.66
CA PHE A 223 -7.20 -7.19 13.52
C PHE A 223 -8.14 -6.58 14.55
N ASN A 224 -7.70 -5.48 15.16
CA ASN A 224 -8.53 -4.68 16.06
C ASN A 224 -8.96 -3.37 15.37
N GLN A 225 -9.64 -2.51 16.12
CA GLN A 225 -10.17 -1.24 15.61
C GLN A 225 -9.07 -0.20 15.30
N THR A 226 -7.80 -0.45 15.62
CA THR A 226 -6.71 0.49 15.28
C THR A 226 -6.04 0.19 13.94
N GLY A 227 -6.38 -0.92 13.27
CA GLY A 227 -5.87 -1.21 11.92
C GLY A 227 -6.52 -0.32 10.87
N ILE A 228 -5.73 0.15 9.88
CA ILE A 228 -6.24 1.12 8.89
C ILE A 228 -7.47 0.63 8.12
N MET A 229 -7.59 -0.69 7.90
CA MET A 229 -8.67 -1.30 7.13
C MET A 229 -9.86 -1.74 7.97
N HIS A 230 -9.89 -1.46 9.27
CA HIS A 230 -11.06 -1.75 10.08
C HIS A 230 -12.14 -0.69 9.83
N SER A 231 -13.35 -1.08 9.39
CA SER A 231 -14.35 -0.08 8.94
C SER A 231 -14.92 0.79 10.07
N ALA A 232 -14.92 0.29 11.31
CA ALA A 232 -15.34 1.06 12.48
C ALA A 232 -14.21 1.88 13.13
N SER A 233 -13.03 1.96 12.50
CA SER A 233 -11.90 2.69 13.06
C SER A 233 -12.13 4.20 12.98
N SER A 234 -11.87 4.88 14.09
CA SER A 234 -11.69 6.33 14.18
C SER A 234 -10.26 6.72 14.59
N THR A 235 -9.36 5.73 14.66
CA THR A 235 -7.96 5.88 15.08
C THR A 235 -7.18 4.80 14.33
N ARG A 236 -6.67 5.13 13.14
CA ARG A 236 -6.04 4.16 12.24
C ARG A 236 -4.52 4.29 12.32
N GLU A 237 -3.91 3.38 13.07
CA GLU A 237 -2.54 3.53 13.55
C GLU A 237 -1.55 2.62 12.81
N PHE A 238 -1.99 1.46 12.30
CA PHE A 238 -1.07 0.47 11.74
C PHE A 238 -1.53 -0.19 10.43
N ILE A 239 -0.53 -0.66 9.67
CA ILE A 239 -0.66 -1.48 8.46
C ILE A 239 0.25 -2.68 8.65
N THR A 240 -0.27 -3.90 8.52
CA THR A 240 0.60 -5.08 8.72
C THR A 240 1.51 -5.33 7.53
N GLU A 241 2.64 -6.00 7.74
CA GLU A 241 3.58 -6.37 6.66
C GLU A 241 2.88 -7.17 5.55
N GLY A 242 1.90 -8.01 5.89
CA GLY A 242 1.08 -8.70 4.92
C GLY A 242 0.17 -7.80 4.09
N GLN A 243 -0.38 -6.73 4.68
CA GLN A 243 -1.09 -5.69 3.94
C GLN A 243 -0.13 -4.91 3.04
N LEU A 244 1.07 -4.56 3.51
CA LEU A 244 2.09 -3.90 2.68
C LEU A 244 2.48 -4.76 1.47
N PHE A 245 2.74 -6.04 1.70
CA PHE A 245 3.05 -7.00 0.64
C PHE A 245 1.94 -7.05 -0.40
N ARG A 246 0.69 -7.25 0.05
CA ARG A 246 -0.48 -7.25 -0.83
C ARG A 246 -0.58 -5.97 -1.65
N ALA A 247 -0.45 -4.81 -1.00
CA ALA A 247 -0.54 -3.52 -1.68
C ALA A 247 0.51 -3.36 -2.79
N HIS A 248 1.73 -3.88 -2.58
CA HIS A 248 2.82 -3.75 -3.55
C HIS A 248 2.76 -4.80 -4.65
N LEU A 249 2.28 -6.00 -4.38
CA LEU A 249 2.33 -7.10 -5.34
C LEU A 249 1.02 -7.30 -6.08
N LEU A 250 -0.12 -6.83 -5.56
CA LEU A 250 -1.39 -7.05 -6.25
C LEU A 250 -1.35 -6.37 -7.62
N SER A 251 -1.55 -7.14 -8.69
CA SER A 251 -1.37 -6.66 -10.06
C SER A 251 -2.32 -5.51 -10.42
N ASN A 252 -3.52 -5.47 -9.83
CA ASN A 252 -4.49 -4.41 -10.05
C ASN A 252 -4.49 -3.32 -8.97
N SER A 253 -3.60 -3.36 -7.97
CA SER A 253 -3.42 -2.22 -7.04
C SER A 253 -3.04 -0.96 -7.81
N ALA A 254 -3.45 0.21 -7.35
CA ALA A 254 -3.08 1.46 -8.02
C ALA A 254 -1.56 1.65 -8.15
N ILE A 255 -0.76 1.15 -7.19
CA ILE A 255 0.71 1.15 -7.23
C ILE A 255 1.22 0.53 -8.55
N ASN A 256 0.62 -0.58 -8.98
CA ASN A 256 1.05 -1.31 -10.17
C ASN A 256 0.25 -0.92 -11.43
N SER A 257 -1.08 -0.88 -11.36
CA SER A 257 -1.94 -0.72 -12.54
C SER A 257 -2.06 0.72 -13.02
N VAL A 258 -2.10 1.68 -12.10
CA VAL A 258 -2.28 3.10 -12.41
C VAL A 258 -0.92 3.79 -12.56
N TYR A 259 -0.03 3.61 -11.59
CA TYR A 259 1.25 4.33 -11.56
C TYR A 259 2.38 3.61 -12.24
N ASN A 260 2.24 2.29 -12.50
CA ASN A 260 3.33 1.45 -12.96
C ASN A 260 4.62 1.72 -12.17
N ALA A 261 4.49 1.86 -10.84
CA ALA A 261 5.57 2.34 -9.98
C ALA A 261 6.67 1.29 -9.76
N ARG A 262 6.40 0.03 -10.09
CA ARG A 262 7.30 -1.13 -9.96
C ARG A 262 7.43 -1.88 -11.28
N PRO A 263 7.88 -1.23 -12.38
CA PRO A 263 7.89 -1.85 -13.70
C PRO A 263 8.81 -3.07 -13.74
N GLY A 264 8.29 -4.20 -14.21
CA GLY A 264 9.03 -5.47 -14.29
C GLY A 264 9.25 -6.17 -12.94
N ALA A 265 8.80 -5.60 -11.82
CA ALA A 265 8.80 -6.28 -10.54
C ALA A 265 7.71 -7.37 -10.50
N PRO A 266 7.90 -8.42 -9.67
CA PRO A 266 6.86 -9.42 -9.48
C PRO A 266 5.54 -8.80 -8.99
N THR A 267 4.45 -9.27 -9.60
CA THR A 267 3.07 -9.00 -9.19
C THR A 267 2.30 -10.31 -9.11
N GLU A 268 1.34 -10.38 -8.21
CA GLU A 268 0.45 -11.51 -8.02
C GLU A 268 -1.00 -11.17 -8.39
N VAL A 269 -1.71 -12.19 -8.88
CA VAL A 269 -3.16 -12.15 -9.07
C VAL A 269 -3.84 -12.63 -7.79
N VAL A 270 -5.00 -12.06 -7.45
CA VAL A 270 -5.78 -12.24 -6.20
C VAL A 270 -5.84 -13.68 -5.66
N GLY A 271 -5.76 -14.71 -6.50
CA GLY A 271 -5.85 -16.12 -6.10
C GLY A 271 -4.59 -16.74 -5.45
N ILE A 272 -3.42 -16.12 -5.56
CA ILE A 272 -2.14 -16.69 -5.07
C ILE A 272 -1.70 -16.13 -3.71
N MET A 273 -2.25 -14.98 -3.27
CA MET A 273 -1.95 -14.34 -1.98
C MET A 273 -2.57 -15.04 -0.74
N HIS A 274 -2.46 -16.36 -0.64
CA HIS A 274 -2.98 -17.11 0.50
C HIS A 274 -2.09 -17.05 1.74
N LEU A 275 -0.86 -16.52 1.65
CA LEU A 275 0.16 -16.73 2.69
C LEU A 275 0.33 -15.59 3.70
N LEU A 276 0.01 -14.34 3.35
CA LEU A 276 0.34 -13.19 4.20
C LEU A 276 -0.84 -12.49 4.89
N GLN A 277 -2.04 -13.07 4.91
CA GLN A 277 -3.18 -12.50 5.66
C GLN A 277 -3.07 -12.68 7.20
N LEU A 278 -1.99 -13.27 7.70
CA LEU A 278 -1.90 -13.82 9.06
C LEU A 278 -0.82 -13.19 9.96
N VAL A 279 -0.13 -12.13 9.51
CA VAL A 279 0.79 -11.36 10.37
C VAL A 279 0.41 -9.89 10.36
#